data_AF-K2CRQ3-F1
#
_entry.id   AF-K2CRQ3-F1
#
_cell.length_a   1.000
_cell.length_b   1.000
_cell.length_c   1.000
_cell.angle_alpha   90.00
_cell.angle_beta   90.00
_cell.angle_gamma   90.00
#
_symmetry.space_group_name_H-M   'P 1'
#
loop_
_entity.id
_entity.type
_entity.pdbx_description
1 polymer ?
#
loop_
_entity_poly.entity_id
_entity_poly.type
_entity_poly.pdbx_seq_one_letter_code
_entity_poly.pdbx_strand_id
1 'polypeptide(L)'
;MDVMYREGYTDIEMEAGPYLSAIFEMSRPKRHPVNEIVNLQGVSFDIGILHYASDTPLSKGKNLGAGTMSYEGVDSTYASSLAILRRIFVQERKRIMNTQ
;
A
#
# COMPACT_ATOMS: atom_id res chain seq x y z
N MET A 1 19.72 -0.46 12.05
CA MET A 1 19.31 0.21 10.80
C MET A 1 20.35 0.10 9.68
N ASP A 2 21.65 0.04 9.98
CA ASP A 2 22.71 0.00 8.95
C ASP A 2 22.61 -1.19 7.97
N VAL A 3 22.12 -2.35 8.43
CA VAL A 3 21.91 -3.54 7.60
C VAL A 3 20.73 -3.39 6.63
N MET A 4 19.60 -2.80 7.06
CA MET A 4 18.41 -2.64 6.20
C MET A 4 18.62 -1.62 5.08
N TYR A 5 19.36 -0.53 5.35
CA TYR A 5 19.74 0.43 4.31
C TYR A 5 20.73 -0.18 3.29
N ARG A 6 21.64 -1.06 3.74
CA ARG A 6 22.59 -1.77 2.86
C ARG A 6 21.91 -2.76 1.92
N GLU A 7 20.81 -3.36 2.36
CA GLU A 7 19.97 -4.26 1.55
C GLU A 7 19.03 -3.51 0.59
N GLY A 8 19.02 -2.16 0.64
CA GLY A 8 18.22 -1.31 -0.25
C GLY A 8 16.75 -1.14 0.17
N TYR A 9 16.38 -1.54 1.39
CA TYR A 9 15.03 -1.31 1.91
C TYR A 9 14.85 0.15 2.32
N THR A 10 13.81 0.79 1.78
CA THR A 10 13.46 2.20 2.05
C THR A 10 12.44 2.38 3.17
N ASP A 11 11.76 1.31 3.59
CA ASP A 11 10.70 1.36 4.59
C ASP A 11 10.53 0.01 5.32
N ILE A 12 9.99 0.04 6.53
CA ILE A 12 9.62 -1.14 7.33
C ILE A 12 8.18 -0.96 7.80
N GLU A 13 7.30 -1.86 7.35
CA GLU A 13 5.87 -1.82 7.62
C GLU A 13 5.34 -3.22 8.02
N MET A 14 4.08 -3.32 8.43
CA MET A 14 3.51 -4.57 8.97
C MET A 14 2.15 -4.97 8.37
N GLU A 15 1.59 -4.16 7.48
CA GLU A 15 0.21 -4.26 7.01
C GLU A 15 0.10 -4.74 5.56
N ALA A 16 1.03 -4.39 4.68
CA ALA A 16 0.96 -4.69 3.25
C ALA A 16 1.29 -6.16 2.95
N GLY A 17 2.13 -6.80 3.76
CA GLY A 17 2.54 -8.20 3.61
C GLY A 17 1.38 -9.17 3.35
N PRO A 18 0.34 -9.22 4.21
CA PRO A 18 -0.86 -10.04 3.98
C PRO A 18 -1.60 -9.74 2.66
N TYR A 19 -1.74 -8.46 2.27
CA TYR A 19 -2.40 -8.10 1.01
C TYR A 19 -1.61 -8.58 -0.21
N LEU A 20 -0.29 -8.38 -0.21
CA LEU A 20 0.59 -8.83 -1.27
C LEU A 20 0.64 -10.37 -1.36
N SER A 21 0.57 -11.05 -0.22
CA SER A 21 0.48 -12.51 -0.14
C SER A 21 -0.81 -13.03 -0.78
N ALA A 22 -1.95 -12.42 -0.48
CA ALA A 22 -3.23 -12.77 -1.09
C ALA A 22 -3.24 -12.53 -2.60
N ILE A 23 -2.64 -11.42 -3.06
CA ILE A 23 -2.48 -11.13 -4.49
C ILE A 23 -1.61 -12.18 -5.18
N PHE A 24 -0.52 -12.62 -4.55
CA PHE A 24 0.34 -13.67 -5.09
C PHE A 24 -0.46 -14.96 -5.30
N GLU A 25 -1.21 -15.40 -4.29
CA GLU A 25 -1.99 -16.63 -4.33
C GLU A 25 -3.19 -16.55 -5.29
N MET A 26 -3.76 -15.37 -5.48
CA MET A 26 -4.81 -15.15 -6.48
C MET A 26 -4.27 -15.21 -7.91
N SER A 27 -3.03 -14.74 -8.13
CA SER A 27 -2.41 -14.69 -9.45
C SER A 27 -1.68 -15.97 -9.85
N ARG A 28 -1.30 -16.80 -8.88
CA ARG A 28 -0.51 -18.01 -9.11
C ARG A 28 -1.09 -19.18 -8.31
N PRO A 29 -1.18 -20.39 -8.88
CA PRO A 29 -1.70 -21.57 -8.19
C PRO A 29 -0.66 -22.17 -7.21
N LYS A 30 -0.08 -21.33 -6.34
CA LYS A 30 0.90 -21.71 -5.31
C LYS A 30 0.75 -20.76 -4.12
N ARG A 31 0.93 -21.29 -2.91
CA ARG A 31 1.05 -20.49 -1.69
C ARG A 31 2.17 -19.45 -1.82
N HIS A 32 1.96 -18.26 -1.24
CA HIS A 32 3.03 -17.25 -1.19
C HIS A 32 4.29 -17.82 -0.52
N PRO A 33 5.49 -17.56 -1.08
CA PRO A 33 6.73 -18.07 -0.53
C PRO A 33 7.14 -17.31 0.73
N VAL A 34 8.05 -17.89 1.51
CA VAL A 34 8.58 -17.32 2.75
C VAL A 34 10.07 -17.08 2.57
N ASN A 35 10.57 -15.91 2.97
CA ASN A 35 11.98 -15.50 2.80
C ASN A 35 12.46 -15.51 1.34
N GLU A 36 11.56 -15.22 0.39
CA GLU A 36 11.87 -15.11 -1.04
C GLU A 36 11.36 -13.78 -1.60
N ILE A 37 12.09 -13.23 -2.58
CA ILE A 37 11.63 -12.06 -3.34
C ILE A 37 10.61 -12.53 -4.37
N VAL A 38 9.41 -11.95 -4.32
CA VAL A 38 8.34 -12.21 -5.29
C VAL A 38 8.21 -11.07 -6.27
N ASN A 39 8.00 -11.41 -7.54
CA ASN A 39 7.65 -10.44 -8.57
C ASN A 39 6.14 -10.51 -8.86
N LEU A 40 5.43 -9.41 -8.63
CA LEU A 40 4.00 -9.28 -8.93
C LEU A 40 3.73 -8.65 -10.31
N GLN A 41 4.74 -8.42 -11.14
CA GLN A 41 4.54 -8.04 -12.54
C GLN A 41 3.73 -9.11 -13.28
N GLY A 42 2.80 -8.66 -14.13
CA GLY A 42 1.96 -9.52 -14.95
C GLY A 42 0.60 -9.91 -14.33
N VAL A 43 0.27 -9.41 -13.14
CA VAL A 43 -1.12 -9.48 -12.65
C VAL A 43 -2.07 -8.74 -13.61
N SER A 44 -3.32 -9.18 -13.68
CA SER A 44 -4.33 -8.64 -14.61
C SER A 44 -5.01 -7.35 -14.12
N PHE A 45 -4.47 -6.71 -13.08
CA PHE A 45 -5.03 -5.51 -12.46
C PHE A 45 -3.93 -4.63 -11.87
N ASP A 46 -4.22 -3.35 -11.69
CA ASP A 46 -3.29 -2.39 -11.10
C ASP A 46 -3.09 -2.68 -9.59
N ILE A 47 -1.83 -2.71 -9.14
CA ILE A 47 -1.46 -2.82 -7.72
C ILE A 47 -0.61 -1.61 -7.36
N GLY A 48 -0.88 -1.01 -6.20
CA GLY A 48 -0.06 0.04 -5.64
C GLY A 48 -0.25 0.14 -4.13
N ILE A 49 0.77 0.62 -3.45
CA ILE A 49 0.72 0.92 -2.02
C ILE A 49 1.19 2.36 -1.83
N LEU A 50 0.50 3.10 -0.98
CA LEU A 50 0.88 4.45 -0.59
C LEU A 50 1.28 4.42 0.88
N HIS A 51 2.55 4.67 1.17
CA HIS A 51 3.05 4.80 2.53
C HIS A 51 3.09 6.26 2.93
N TYR A 52 2.46 6.58 4.05
CA TYR A 52 2.64 7.87 4.72
C TYR A 52 3.89 7.77 5.60
N ALA A 53 4.99 8.37 5.13
CA ALA A 53 6.20 8.48 5.92
C ALA A 53 6.05 9.62 6.93
N SER A 54 6.08 9.30 8.23
CA SER A 54 6.16 10.30 9.31
C SER A 54 7.59 10.42 9.79
N ASP A 55 8.10 11.65 9.89
CA ASP A 55 9.42 11.94 10.48
C ASP A 55 9.48 11.68 12.00
N THR A 56 8.37 11.28 12.65
CA THR A 56 8.29 11.03 14.11
C THR A 56 7.65 9.68 14.50
N PRO A 57 8.13 8.54 13.96
CA PRO A 57 7.47 7.24 14.15
C PRO A 57 7.48 6.74 15.61
N LEU A 58 8.39 7.25 16.45
CA LEU A 58 8.63 6.79 17.82
C LEU A 58 8.33 7.82 18.90
N SER A 59 7.66 8.93 18.59
CA SER A 59 7.27 9.91 19.63
C SER A 59 6.14 9.34 20.49
N LYS A 60 6.51 8.54 21.51
CA LYS A 60 5.57 8.07 22.54
C LYS A 60 4.87 9.28 23.17
N GLY A 61 3.58 9.45 22.89
CA GLY A 61 2.73 10.48 23.52
C GLY A 61 2.10 11.51 22.60
N LYS A 62 2.41 11.52 21.28
CA LYS A 62 1.69 12.30 20.26
C LYS A 62 1.20 11.40 19.12
N ASN A 63 0.67 10.26 19.49
CA ASN A 63 -0.08 9.40 18.58
C ASN A 63 -1.34 10.17 18.14
N LEU A 64 -1.83 9.96 16.91
CA LEU A 64 -3.09 10.54 16.42
C LEU A 64 -4.31 10.27 17.34
N GLY A 65 -4.21 9.27 18.22
CA GLY A 65 -5.21 8.94 19.25
C GLY A 65 -4.93 9.49 20.67
N ALA A 66 -3.81 10.18 20.92
CA ALA A 66 -3.45 10.71 22.24
C ALA A 66 -3.88 12.19 22.44
N GLY A 67 -4.20 12.90 21.35
CA GLY A 67 -4.93 14.16 21.37
C GLY A 67 -6.35 13.95 20.84
N THR A 68 -7.22 14.97 20.96
CA THR A 68 -8.46 15.01 20.16
C THR A 68 -8.10 14.71 18.72
N MET A 69 -8.67 13.65 18.14
CA MET A 69 -8.39 13.14 16.79
C MET A 69 -8.30 14.30 15.79
N SER A 70 -7.08 14.78 15.58
CA SER A 70 -6.79 15.93 14.75
C SER A 70 -6.66 15.42 13.33
N TYR A 71 -7.40 16.03 12.41
CA TYR A 71 -7.25 15.74 10.98
C TYR A 71 -5.90 16.24 10.43
N GLU A 72 -5.15 17.02 11.21
CA GLU A 72 -3.84 17.52 10.82
C GLU A 72 -2.88 16.36 10.50
N GLY A 73 -2.35 16.38 9.27
CA GLY A 73 -1.43 15.35 8.76
C GLY A 73 -2.09 14.24 7.97
N VAL A 74 -3.42 14.09 8.01
CA VAL A 74 -4.14 13.03 7.26
C VAL A 74 -4.72 13.52 5.93
N ASP A 75 -4.77 14.84 5.72
CA ASP A 75 -5.31 15.46 4.49
C ASP A 75 -4.68 14.89 3.22
N SER A 76 -3.36 14.69 3.23
CA SER A 76 -2.62 14.11 2.11
C SER A 76 -3.01 12.66 1.83
N THR A 77 -3.22 11.85 2.87
CA THR A 77 -3.67 10.46 2.78
C THR A 77 -5.09 10.39 2.22
N TYR A 78 -6.00 11.25 2.70
CA TYR A 78 -7.37 11.34 2.19
C TYR A 78 -7.42 11.82 0.74
N ALA A 79 -6.70 12.89 0.41
CA ALA A 79 -6.63 13.41 -0.95
C ALA A 79 -6.10 12.36 -1.93
N SER A 80 -5.04 11.65 -1.54
CA SER A 80 -4.47 10.55 -2.33
C SER A 80 -5.47 9.41 -2.52
N SER A 81 -6.15 9.00 -1.46
CA SER A 81 -7.17 7.95 -1.52
C SER A 81 -8.31 8.32 -2.48
N LEU A 82 -8.78 9.57 -2.41
CA LEU A 82 -9.82 10.09 -3.29
C LEU A 82 -9.37 10.12 -4.77
N ALA A 83 -8.12 10.54 -5.03
CA ALA A 83 -7.55 10.55 -6.37
C ALA A 83 -7.44 9.13 -6.96
N ILE A 84 -6.97 8.17 -6.17
CA ILE A 84 -6.83 6.76 -6.58
C ILE A 84 -8.21 6.16 -6.89
N LEU A 85 -9.20 6.33 -6.01
CA LEU A 85 -10.56 5.83 -6.22
C LEU A 85 -11.21 6.42 -7.48
N ARG A 86 -11.06 7.73 -7.70
CA ARG A 86 -11.54 8.39 -8.93
C ARG A 86 -10.92 7.77 -10.17
N ARG A 87 -9.60 7.53 -10.16
CA ARG A 87 -8.93 6.86 -11.28
C ARG A 87 -9.49 5.45 -11.51
N ILE A 88 -9.64 4.65 -10.45
CA ILE A 88 -10.20 3.29 -10.54
C ILE A 88 -11.59 3.33 -11.19
N PHE A 89 -12.51 4.17 -10.72
CA PHE A 89 -13.85 4.26 -11.30
C PHE A 89 -13.84 4.69 -12.76
N VAL A 90 -12.95 5.60 -13.16
CA VAL A 90 -12.81 5.99 -14.56
C VAL A 90 -12.36 4.81 -15.42
N GLN A 91 -11.41 4.00 -14.96
CA GLN A 91 -10.94 2.83 -15.71
C GLN A 91 -11.99 1.72 -15.76
N GLU A 92 -12.66 1.44 -14.64
CA GLU A 92 -13.71 0.42 -14.59
C GLU A 92 -14.90 0.77 -15.49
N ARG A 93 -15.30 2.05 -15.54
CA ARG A 93 -16.32 2.52 -16.48
C ARG A 93 -15.91 2.29 -17.93
N LYS A 94 -14.67 2.63 -18.29
CA LYS A 94 -14.15 2.40 -19.65
C LYS A 94 -14.12 0.91 -20.00
N ARG A 95 -13.67 0.06 -19.07
CA ARG A 95 -13.63 -1.40 -19.24
C ARG A 95 -15.02 -1.95 -19.55
N ILE A 96 -16.03 -1.57 -18.77
CA ILE A 96 -17.42 -2.00 -18.96
C ILE A 96 -17.97 -1.52 -20.32
N MET A 97 -17.73 -0.26 -20.68
CA MET A 97 -18.20 0.31 -21.95
C MET A 97 -17.56 -0.33 -23.18
N ASN A 98 -16.27 -0.69 -23.10
CA ASN A 98 -15.55 -1.33 -24.21
C ASN A 98 -15.82 -2.83 -24.34
N THR A 99 -16.50 -3.44 -23.35
CA THR A 99 -16.88 -4.86 -23.37
C THR A 99 -18.28 -5.08 -23.93
N GLN A 100 -19.04 -4.00 -24.19
CA GLN A 100 -20.29 -4.02 -24.97
C GLN A 100 -20.00 -3.84 -26.45
#